data_AF-A0A0V1DDQ0-F1
#
_entry.id   AF-A0A0V1DDQ0-F1
#
_cell.length_a   1.000
_cell.length_b   1.000
_cell.length_c   1.000
_cell.angle_alpha   90.00
_cell.angle_beta   90.00
_cell.angle_gamma   90.00
#
_symmetry.space_group_name_H-M   'P 1'
#
loop_
_entity.id
_entity.type
_entity.pdbx_description
1 polymer ?
#
loop_
_entity_poly.entity_id
_entity_poly.type
_entity_poly.pdbx_seq_one_letter_code
_entity_poly.pdbx_strand_id
1 'polypeptide(L)'
;MNNSILKCYCYRCVATCIVAFILCVGVVCGQCPCEHGHCTANQTCRCDAGWVGSKCQRPCQDVYKACPYWEKEGRCVWTRKYTKFFLENCPVTCKECIYNLKTIPPGLPLPPYLELLKQLIGEWDLNSDDSINYPVNFAKGGYNKVLRIMLTQVPLFDTPSLNYTYDTFHIFSICQFEHTEFAYYSFSGFARSKEDSNDIQEEKGFIWVRPAKSPTREVAYMITTNSGISMLQEGHLKNNYIQLHTVHDANHPYSRCEQPYLRNEHTFSWNDHQLTETFKDDSGRVHFKTYVKRVI
;
A
#
# COMPACT_ATOMS: atom_id res chain seq x y z
N MET A 1 -2.98 27.04 19.40
CA MET A 1 -3.82 27.94 18.59
C MET A 1 -5.01 27.13 18.10
N ASN A 2 -6.23 27.49 18.49
CA ASN A 2 -7.44 26.77 18.08
C ASN A 2 -7.85 27.20 16.66
N ASN A 3 -7.68 26.33 15.68
CA ASN A 3 -8.35 26.51 14.39
C ASN A 3 -9.75 25.92 14.47
N SER A 4 -10.72 26.82 14.64
CA SER A 4 -12.14 26.55 14.79
C SER A 4 -12.68 25.73 13.62
N ILE A 5 -13.30 24.58 13.93
CA ILE A 5 -14.06 23.77 12.97
C ILE A 5 -15.27 24.58 12.52
N LEU A 6 -15.21 25.20 11.34
CA LEU A 6 -16.38 25.82 10.72
C LEU A 6 -17.35 24.71 10.30
N LYS A 7 -18.38 24.49 11.12
CA LYS A 7 -19.53 23.67 10.76
C LYS A 7 -20.33 24.40 9.67
N CYS A 8 -20.29 23.90 8.44
CA CYS A 8 -21.19 24.36 7.39
C CYS A 8 -22.62 23.89 7.72
N TYR A 9 -23.45 24.81 8.23
CA TYR A 9 -24.89 24.59 8.35
C TYR A 9 -25.57 24.89 7.02
N CYS A 10 -26.34 23.95 6.49
CA CYS A 10 -27.16 24.15 5.30
C CYS A 10 -28.64 24.17 5.72
N TYR A 11 -29.29 25.32 5.63
CA TYR A 11 -30.70 25.49 6.01
C TYR A 11 -31.61 25.30 4.80
N ARG A 12 -32.53 24.34 4.88
CA ARG A 12 -33.59 24.15 3.88
C ARG A 12 -34.92 24.59 4.48
N CYS A 13 -35.28 25.86 4.29
CA CYS A 13 -36.58 26.38 4.72
C CYS A 13 -37.67 25.93 3.77
N VAL A 14 -38.65 25.17 4.26
CA VAL A 14 -39.89 24.84 3.53
C VAL A 14 -41.01 25.66 4.12
N ALA A 15 -41.56 26.61 3.35
CA ALA A 15 -42.69 27.42 3.78
C ALA A 15 -44.01 26.68 3.49
N THR A 16 -44.61 26.07 4.51
CA THR A 16 -45.98 25.54 4.45
C THR A 16 -46.95 26.54 5.07
N CYS A 17 -48.03 26.86 4.35
CA CYS A 17 -48.84 28.07 4.58
C CYS A 17 -49.85 27.99 5.74
N ILE A 18 -49.62 27.14 6.75
CA ILE A 18 -50.54 26.92 7.88
C ILE A 18 -49.75 26.92 9.19
N VAL A 19 -49.96 27.98 9.97
CA VAL A 19 -49.35 28.29 11.29
C VAL A 19 -47.84 28.59 11.23
N ALA A 20 -47.44 29.72 11.81
CA ALA A 20 -46.09 30.28 11.74
C ALA A 20 -45.09 29.57 12.67
N PHE A 21 -44.69 28.34 12.33
CA PHE A 21 -43.53 27.67 12.91
C PHE A 21 -42.46 27.40 11.85
N ILE A 22 -41.37 28.16 11.89
CA ILE A 22 -40.18 27.92 11.05
C ILE A 22 -39.42 26.72 11.65
N LEU A 23 -39.78 25.51 11.22
CA LEU A 23 -39.04 24.29 11.55
C LEU A 23 -37.72 24.21 10.77
N CYS A 24 -36.70 24.89 11.27
CA CYS A 24 -35.32 24.71 10.83
C CYS A 24 -34.81 23.32 11.26
N VAL A 25 -35.09 22.30 10.46
CA VAL A 25 -34.49 20.97 10.63
C VAL A 25 -33.01 21.07 10.29
N GLY A 26 -32.18 21.19 11.33
CA GLY A 26 -30.72 21.18 11.21
C GLY A 26 -30.24 19.78 10.82
N VAL A 27 -30.19 19.51 9.51
CA VAL A 27 -29.54 18.29 9.00
C VAL A 27 -28.04 18.41 9.30
N VAL A 28 -27.54 17.51 10.15
CA VAL A 28 -26.09 17.33 10.32
C VAL A 28 -25.55 16.80 9.01
N CYS A 29 -25.02 17.70 8.16
CA CYS A 29 -24.18 17.29 7.06
C CYS A 29 -23.00 16.52 7.67
N GLY A 30 -22.80 15.27 7.22
CA GLY A 30 -21.68 14.46 7.66
C GLY A 30 -20.37 15.22 7.46
N GLN A 31 -19.39 14.96 8.34
CA GLN A 31 -18.08 15.63 8.27
C GLN A 31 -17.54 15.55 6.85
N CYS A 32 -17.24 16.72 6.28
CA CYS A 32 -16.72 16.84 4.93
C CYS A 32 -15.43 16.01 4.82
N PRO A 33 -15.38 14.96 3.97
CA PRO A 33 -14.29 13.98 4.00
C PRO A 33 -13.04 14.46 3.22
N CYS A 34 -12.97 15.75 2.88
CA CYS A 34 -11.90 16.34 2.09
C CYS A 34 -10.72 16.75 2.97
N GLU A 35 -9.50 16.33 2.63
CA GLU A 35 -8.28 16.69 3.35
C GLU A 35 -7.78 18.08 2.94
N HIS A 36 -7.75 18.38 1.63
CA HIS A 36 -7.21 19.63 1.06
C HIS A 36 -8.18 20.24 0.04
N GLY A 37 -9.29 20.79 0.53
CA GLY A 37 -10.28 21.46 -0.30
C GLY A 37 -11.62 21.67 0.40
N HIS A 38 -12.67 21.83 -0.38
CA HIS A 38 -14.01 22.17 0.10
C HIS A 38 -15.09 21.22 -0.44
N CYS A 39 -16.07 20.89 0.38
CA CYS A 39 -17.23 20.12 -0.06
C CYS A 39 -18.16 20.96 -0.95
N THR A 40 -18.64 20.36 -2.03
CA THR A 40 -19.77 20.86 -2.80
C THR A 40 -21.10 20.47 -2.15
N ALA A 41 -22.20 21.08 -2.60
CA ALA A 41 -23.56 20.71 -2.17
C ALA A 41 -23.91 19.22 -2.42
N ASN A 42 -23.20 18.56 -3.35
CA ASN A 42 -23.39 17.15 -3.69
C ASN A 42 -22.49 16.20 -2.87
N GLN A 43 -21.89 16.68 -1.78
CA GLN A 43 -20.95 15.94 -0.92
C GLN A 43 -19.67 15.45 -1.64
N THR A 44 -19.35 15.99 -2.82
CA THR A 44 -18.08 15.75 -3.50
C THR A 44 -17.04 16.79 -3.10
N CYS A 45 -15.76 16.42 -3.14
CA CYS A 45 -14.66 17.34 -2.86
C CYS A 45 -14.27 18.15 -4.10
N ARG A 46 -14.11 19.47 -3.93
CA ARG A 46 -13.38 20.34 -4.85
C ARG A 46 -12.03 20.65 -4.22
N CYS A 47 -10.95 20.21 -4.85
CA CYS A 47 -9.60 20.28 -4.30
C CYS A 47 -8.96 21.66 -4.48
N ASP A 48 -8.06 21.99 -3.55
CA ASP A 48 -7.20 23.16 -3.63
C ASP A 48 -6.09 22.98 -4.69
N ALA A 49 -5.48 24.09 -5.11
CA ALA A 49 -4.42 24.06 -6.12
C ALA A 49 -3.21 23.24 -5.66
N GLY A 50 -2.88 22.18 -6.40
CA GLY A 50 -1.86 21.21 -6.01
C GLY A 50 -2.38 19.91 -5.41
N TRP A 51 -3.71 19.69 -5.35
CA TRP A 51 -4.32 18.47 -4.80
C TRP A 51 -5.32 17.81 -5.76
N VAL A 52 -5.49 16.48 -5.60
CA VAL A 52 -6.33 15.62 -6.43
C VAL A 52 -6.80 14.39 -5.64
N GLY A 53 -7.73 13.64 -6.22
CA GLY A 53 -8.35 12.45 -5.61
C GLY A 53 -9.75 12.73 -5.04
N SER A 54 -10.50 11.66 -4.77
CA SER A 54 -11.90 11.75 -4.32
C SER A 54 -12.11 12.50 -3.00
N LYS A 55 -11.05 12.62 -2.19
CA LYS A 55 -10.98 13.32 -0.91
C LYS A 55 -9.90 14.41 -0.89
N CYS A 56 -9.31 14.75 -2.04
CA CYS A 56 -8.16 15.67 -2.12
C CYS A 56 -6.97 15.24 -1.24
N GLN A 57 -6.77 13.93 -1.13
CA GLN A 57 -5.78 13.26 -0.29
C GLN A 57 -4.41 13.06 -0.97
N ARG A 58 -4.33 13.31 -2.28
CA ARG A 58 -3.09 13.18 -3.08
C ARG A 58 -2.61 14.53 -3.60
N PRO A 59 -1.29 14.79 -3.54
CA PRO A 59 -0.68 15.85 -4.32
C PRO A 59 -0.93 15.67 -5.82
N CYS A 60 -1.11 16.78 -6.53
CA CYS A 60 -1.29 16.82 -7.97
C CYS A 60 0.05 16.55 -8.69
N GLN A 61 0.33 15.27 -8.94
CA GLN A 61 1.49 14.81 -9.70
C GLN A 61 1.16 13.56 -10.51
N ASP A 62 1.87 13.38 -11.61
CA ASP A 62 1.79 12.18 -12.45
C ASP A 62 2.56 11.03 -11.79
N VAL A 63 1.96 9.85 -11.80
CA VAL A 63 2.47 8.64 -11.15
C VAL A 63 3.43 7.87 -12.06
N TYR A 64 3.17 7.86 -13.37
CA TYR A 64 3.92 7.10 -14.36
C TYR A 64 4.76 8.02 -15.23
N LYS A 65 6.00 7.63 -15.52
CA LYS A 65 6.84 8.32 -16.53
C LYS A 65 6.26 8.23 -17.95
N ALA A 66 5.25 7.38 -18.15
CA ALA A 66 4.54 7.15 -19.41
C ALA A 66 3.47 8.19 -19.74
N CYS A 67 3.05 9.00 -18.78
CA CYS A 67 1.95 9.96 -18.96
C CYS A 67 2.08 10.82 -20.23
N PRO A 68 3.25 11.41 -20.57
CA PRO A 68 3.41 12.21 -21.80
C PRO A 68 3.29 11.42 -23.11
N TYR A 69 3.44 10.09 -23.08
CA TYR A 69 3.20 9.23 -24.23
C TYR A 69 1.71 8.91 -24.36
N TRP A 70 1.05 8.58 -23.25
CA TRP A 70 -0.40 8.33 -23.23
C TRP A 70 -1.25 9.58 -23.57
N GLU A 71 -0.75 10.80 -23.30
CA GLU A 71 -1.37 12.05 -23.79
C GLU A 71 -1.37 12.11 -25.32
N LYS A 72 -0.23 11.80 -25.96
CA LYS A 72 -0.07 11.80 -27.43
C LYS A 72 -0.95 10.75 -28.11
N GLU A 73 -1.14 9.61 -27.47
CA GLU A 73 -2.10 8.58 -27.89
C GLU A 73 -3.57 8.93 -27.55
N GLY A 74 -3.83 10.11 -26.99
CA GLY A 74 -5.16 10.61 -26.66
C GLY A 74 -5.87 9.85 -25.53
N ARG A 75 -5.15 9.02 -24.74
CA ARG A 75 -5.78 8.12 -23.76
C ARG A 75 -6.56 8.87 -22.69
N CYS A 76 -6.08 10.03 -22.25
CA CYS A 76 -6.82 10.95 -21.36
C CYS A 76 -8.25 11.27 -21.85
N VAL A 77 -8.51 11.21 -23.16
CA VAL A 77 -9.80 11.55 -23.77
C VAL A 77 -10.60 10.29 -24.11
N TRP A 78 -10.09 9.42 -24.99
CA TRP A 78 -10.92 8.36 -25.57
C TRP A 78 -11.18 7.19 -24.62
N THR A 79 -10.28 6.93 -23.64
CA THR A 79 -10.49 5.84 -22.67
C THR A 79 -11.45 6.25 -21.55
N ARG A 80 -11.76 7.54 -21.37
CA ARG A 80 -12.54 8.09 -20.23
C ARG A 80 -13.90 7.42 -20.04
N LYS A 81 -14.50 6.90 -21.11
CA LYS A 81 -15.76 6.13 -21.13
C LYS A 81 -15.61 4.67 -20.66
N TYR A 82 -14.41 4.12 -20.64
CA TYR A 82 -14.09 2.73 -20.29
C TYR A 82 -13.33 2.61 -18.97
N THR A 83 -12.39 3.52 -18.70
CA THR A 83 -11.54 3.52 -17.51
C THR A 83 -11.13 4.95 -17.11
N LYS A 84 -10.99 5.16 -15.81
CA LYS A 84 -10.42 6.39 -15.23
C LYS A 84 -8.92 6.30 -15.00
N PHE A 85 -8.28 5.15 -15.27
CA PHE A 85 -6.88 4.88 -15.00
C PHE A 85 -5.95 6.05 -15.37
N PHE A 86 -6.00 6.52 -16.61
CA PHE A 86 -5.14 7.60 -17.09
C PHE A 86 -5.42 8.93 -16.38
N LEU A 87 -6.68 9.25 -16.07
CA LEU A 87 -7.05 10.48 -15.36
C LEU A 87 -6.57 10.47 -13.91
N GLU A 88 -6.65 9.31 -13.24
CA GLU A 88 -6.32 9.18 -11.82
C GLU A 88 -4.81 9.08 -11.58
N ASN A 89 -4.07 8.47 -12.53
CA ASN A 89 -2.63 8.23 -12.47
C ASN A 89 -1.78 9.28 -13.21
N CYS A 90 -2.36 10.02 -14.17
CA CYS A 90 -1.68 11.11 -14.91
C CYS A 90 -2.45 12.43 -14.79
N PRO A 91 -2.81 12.89 -13.57
CA PRO A 91 -3.74 14.00 -13.40
C PRO A 91 -3.18 15.37 -13.83
N VAL A 92 -1.85 15.55 -13.89
CA VAL A 92 -1.22 16.78 -14.42
C VAL A 92 -1.26 16.75 -15.94
N THR A 93 -0.73 15.68 -16.55
CA THR A 93 -0.70 15.52 -18.00
C THR A 93 -2.11 15.51 -18.61
N CYS A 94 -3.06 14.79 -17.99
CA CYS A 94 -4.46 14.77 -18.43
C CYS A 94 -5.26 16.03 -18.02
N LYS A 95 -4.64 17.03 -17.39
CA LYS A 95 -5.23 18.34 -17.03
C LYS A 95 -6.42 18.26 -16.06
N GLU A 96 -6.44 17.23 -15.22
CA GLU A 96 -7.44 17.07 -14.15
C GLU A 96 -7.07 17.90 -12.90
N CYS A 97 -5.81 18.31 -12.73
CA CYS A 97 -5.36 19.24 -11.69
C CYS A 97 -4.14 20.08 -12.10
N ILE A 98 -3.78 21.09 -11.29
CA ILE A 98 -2.61 21.95 -11.49
C ILE A 98 -1.46 21.51 -10.57
N TYR A 99 -0.31 21.19 -11.16
CA TYR A 99 0.91 20.82 -10.43
C TYR A 99 1.39 21.96 -9.51
N ASN A 100 1.81 21.62 -8.30
CA ASN A 100 2.33 22.59 -7.33
C ASN A 100 3.49 21.98 -6.54
N LEU A 101 4.72 22.43 -6.81
CA LEU A 101 5.93 21.92 -6.15
C LEU A 101 5.85 21.97 -4.61
N LYS A 102 5.10 22.91 -4.03
CA LYS A 102 4.94 23.04 -2.57
C LYS A 102 4.11 21.92 -1.92
N THR A 103 3.32 21.18 -2.70
CA THR A 103 2.50 20.07 -2.20
C THR A 103 3.13 18.70 -2.43
N ILE A 104 4.23 18.63 -3.20
CA ILE A 104 4.86 17.36 -3.56
C ILE A 104 5.78 16.87 -2.43
N PRO A 105 5.52 15.70 -1.83
CA PRO A 105 6.44 15.08 -0.88
C PRO A 105 7.69 14.53 -1.60
N PRO A 106 8.83 14.44 -0.92
CA PRO A 106 10.01 13.78 -1.47
C PRO A 106 9.75 12.28 -1.70
N GLY A 107 10.40 11.71 -2.72
CA GLY A 107 10.29 10.30 -3.08
C GLY A 107 9.41 10.05 -4.31
N LEU A 108 8.84 8.85 -4.40
CA LEU A 108 8.04 8.43 -5.55
C LEU A 108 6.55 8.76 -5.35
N PRO A 109 5.81 9.09 -6.42
CA PRO A 109 4.37 9.31 -6.36
C PRO A 109 3.64 8.01 -5.98
N LEU A 110 2.77 8.08 -4.97
CA LEU A 110 1.92 6.95 -4.55
C LEU A 110 0.78 6.74 -5.57
N PRO A 111 0.65 5.55 -6.19
CA PRO A 111 -0.48 5.25 -7.06
C PRO A 111 -1.83 5.30 -6.32
N PRO A 112 -2.94 5.75 -6.94
CA PRO A 112 -4.22 5.97 -6.28
C PRO A 112 -4.82 4.71 -5.65
N TYR A 113 -4.64 3.58 -6.33
CA TYR A 113 -5.15 2.29 -5.86
C TYR A 113 -4.34 1.71 -4.70
N LEU A 114 -3.11 2.21 -4.48
CA LEU A 114 -2.24 1.87 -3.36
C LEU A 114 -2.43 2.77 -2.12
N GLU A 115 -3.31 3.79 -2.18
CA GLU A 115 -3.60 4.69 -1.05
C GLU A 115 -3.96 3.95 0.26
N LEU A 116 -4.67 2.82 0.17
CA LEU A 116 -5.07 2.02 1.35
C LEU A 116 -3.89 1.42 2.12
N LEU A 117 -2.75 1.20 1.45
CA LEU A 117 -1.54 0.64 2.05
C LEU A 117 -0.48 1.72 2.37
N LYS A 118 -0.84 3.00 2.26
CA LYS A 118 0.04 4.15 2.61
C LYS A 118 0.65 4.03 4.00
N GLN A 119 -0.10 3.52 4.99
CA GLN A 119 0.38 3.33 6.36
C GLN A 119 1.50 2.30 6.46
N LEU A 120 1.51 1.25 5.63
CA LEU A 120 2.57 0.24 5.61
C LEU A 120 3.90 0.76 5.08
N ILE A 121 3.90 1.85 4.29
CA ILE A 121 5.13 2.39 3.68
C ILE A 121 6.05 2.92 4.78
N GLY A 122 7.30 2.45 4.79
CA GLY A 122 8.33 2.84 5.75
C GLY A 122 9.27 1.70 6.13
N GLU A 123 10.12 1.96 7.11
CA GLU A 123 10.95 0.95 7.79
C GLU A 123 10.28 0.56 9.12
N TRP A 124 10.37 -0.71 9.47
CA TRP A 124 9.72 -1.34 10.61
C TRP A 124 10.73 -2.19 11.37
N ASP A 125 10.90 -1.91 12.66
CA ASP A 125 11.87 -2.58 13.53
C ASP A 125 11.17 -3.59 14.44
N LEU A 126 11.69 -4.82 14.46
CA LEU A 126 11.31 -5.89 15.37
C LEU A 126 12.54 -6.31 16.18
N ASN A 127 12.36 -6.42 17.50
CA ASN A 127 13.32 -6.97 18.43
C ASN A 127 12.64 -8.17 19.12
N SER A 128 13.08 -9.39 18.79
CA SER A 128 12.54 -10.65 19.30
C SER A 128 13.52 -11.26 20.30
N ASP A 129 13.04 -11.73 21.45
CA ASP A 129 13.87 -12.47 22.43
C ASP A 129 13.80 -13.99 22.23
N ASP A 130 12.85 -14.47 21.44
CA ASP A 130 12.77 -15.85 20.97
C ASP A 130 13.35 -16.01 19.55
N SER A 131 13.67 -17.26 19.17
CA SER A 131 14.19 -17.64 17.85
C SER A 131 13.12 -17.96 16.81
N ILE A 132 11.84 -17.82 17.17
CA ILE A 132 10.67 -18.13 16.33
C ILE A 132 10.56 -17.02 15.30
N ASN A 133 10.77 -17.33 14.02
CA ASN A 133 10.62 -16.39 12.93
C ASN A 133 9.94 -17.06 11.73
N TYR A 134 9.13 -16.29 10.99
CA TYR A 134 8.49 -16.77 9.77
C TYR A 134 9.37 -16.41 8.55
N PRO A 135 9.50 -17.27 7.52
CA PRO A 135 9.03 -18.68 7.46
C PRO A 135 10.02 -19.69 8.06
N VAL A 136 11.20 -19.26 8.52
CA VAL A 136 12.27 -20.12 9.07
C VAL A 136 12.74 -19.55 10.40
N ASN A 137 12.96 -20.44 11.38
CA ASN A 137 13.46 -20.09 12.70
C ASN A 137 14.98 -19.86 12.70
N PHE A 138 15.42 -18.97 13.58
CA PHE A 138 16.82 -18.89 13.97
C PHE A 138 17.23 -20.12 14.78
N ALA A 139 18.51 -20.48 14.73
CA ALA A 139 18.98 -21.70 15.40
C ALA A 139 18.79 -21.62 16.93
N LYS A 140 19.14 -20.47 17.53
CA LYS A 140 19.01 -20.13 18.96
C LYS A 140 18.91 -18.63 19.17
N GLY A 141 18.47 -18.25 20.37
CA GLY A 141 18.46 -16.87 20.85
C GLY A 141 17.41 -15.97 20.21
N GLY A 142 17.39 -14.72 20.64
CA GLY A 142 16.60 -13.67 20.00
C GLY A 142 17.25 -13.12 18.73
N TYR A 143 16.51 -12.30 17.98
CA TYR A 143 16.99 -11.65 16.75
C TYR A 143 16.46 -10.22 16.65
N ASN A 144 17.15 -9.39 15.86
CA ASN A 144 16.64 -8.10 15.41
C ASN A 144 16.30 -8.20 13.92
N LYS A 145 15.11 -7.74 13.51
CA LYS A 145 14.62 -7.74 12.13
C LYS A 145 14.21 -6.33 11.70
N VAL A 146 14.68 -5.90 10.54
CA VAL A 146 14.24 -4.66 9.87
C VAL A 146 13.46 -5.05 8.63
N LEU A 147 12.18 -4.69 8.60
CA LEU A 147 11.30 -4.86 7.45
C LEU A 147 11.11 -3.51 6.75
N ARG A 148 11.45 -3.45 5.46
CA ARG A 148 11.33 -2.26 4.62
C ARG A 148 10.20 -2.49 3.62
N ILE A 149 9.17 -1.66 3.65
CA ILE A 149 8.06 -1.68 2.68
C ILE A 149 8.09 -0.36 1.92
N MET A 150 8.45 -0.40 0.64
CA MET A 150 8.74 0.80 -0.15
C MET A 150 8.01 0.81 -1.48
N LEU A 151 7.73 2.02 -1.98
CA LEU A 151 7.34 2.21 -3.37
C LEU A 151 8.55 1.98 -4.27
N THR A 152 8.31 1.25 -5.36
CA THR A 152 9.24 1.02 -6.46
C THR A 152 8.94 1.93 -7.63
N GLN A 153 9.93 2.25 -8.45
CA GLN A 153 9.68 2.99 -9.69
C GLN A 153 8.85 2.13 -10.65
N VAL A 154 7.70 2.66 -11.07
CA VAL A 154 6.85 1.98 -12.06
C VAL A 154 7.41 2.26 -13.46
N PRO A 155 7.74 1.24 -14.27
CA PRO A 155 8.27 1.41 -15.62
C PRO A 155 7.20 1.91 -16.58
N LEU A 156 7.63 2.39 -17.76
CA LEU A 156 6.75 3.13 -18.67
C LEU A 156 5.64 2.31 -19.34
N PHE A 157 5.72 0.98 -19.41
CA PHE A 157 4.81 0.19 -20.28
C PHE A 157 4.27 -1.10 -19.63
N ASP A 158 4.14 -1.06 -18.29
CA ASP A 158 3.64 -2.12 -17.39
C ASP A 158 4.62 -3.29 -17.09
N THR A 159 4.51 -3.79 -15.85
CA THR A 159 5.43 -4.60 -15.03
C THR A 159 6.96 -4.36 -15.18
N PRO A 160 7.69 -4.10 -14.08
CA PRO A 160 9.13 -4.30 -14.07
C PRO A 160 9.44 -5.74 -13.70
N SER A 161 10.33 -6.36 -14.47
CA SER A 161 11.16 -7.45 -13.96
C SER A 161 12.62 -7.16 -14.31
N LEU A 162 13.50 -7.47 -13.35
CA LEU A 162 14.95 -7.24 -13.32
C LEU A 162 15.36 -5.75 -13.36
N ASN A 163 16.18 -5.26 -12.43
CA ASN A 163 17.28 -5.92 -11.72
C ASN A 163 17.10 -5.75 -10.18
N TYR A 164 17.35 -6.73 -9.29
CA TYR A 164 18.66 -7.09 -8.70
C TYR A 164 19.63 -5.87 -8.67
N THR A 165 20.06 -5.34 -7.53
CA THR A 165 20.99 -5.99 -6.57
C THR A 165 20.89 -5.33 -5.17
N TYR A 166 21.52 -5.98 -4.20
CA TYR A 166 22.14 -5.36 -3.01
C TYR A 166 22.98 -4.11 -3.35
N ASP A 167 23.19 -3.20 -2.39
CA ASP A 167 23.93 -1.96 -2.64
C ASP A 167 25.44 -2.19 -2.73
N THR A 168 25.93 -2.47 -3.93
CA THR A 168 27.12 -1.83 -4.53
C THR A 168 27.13 -2.07 -6.06
N PHE A 169 27.84 -1.22 -6.81
CA PHE A 169 27.47 -0.73 -8.15
C PHE A 169 27.49 -1.71 -9.36
N HIS A 170 26.47 -1.52 -10.24
CA HIS A 170 26.39 -1.87 -11.69
C HIS A 170 26.29 -3.38 -12.09
N ILE A 171 25.68 -3.81 -13.22
CA ILE A 171 24.98 -3.11 -14.35
C ILE A 171 23.80 -3.96 -14.92
N PHE A 172 23.29 -3.63 -16.12
CA PHE A 172 22.23 -4.28 -16.94
C PHE A 172 22.31 -5.83 -17.07
N SER A 173 21.22 -6.60 -17.26
CA SER A 173 20.32 -6.61 -18.44
C SER A 173 18.98 -7.39 -18.23
N ILE A 174 18.25 -7.70 -19.32
CA ILE A 174 16.77 -7.61 -19.48
C ILE A 174 16.08 -8.97 -19.75
N CYS A 175 14.77 -9.12 -19.44
CA CYS A 175 13.81 -9.98 -20.19
C CYS A 175 12.34 -9.48 -20.08
N GLN A 176 11.47 -9.86 -21.05
CA GLN A 176 10.06 -9.42 -21.20
C GLN A 176 9.06 -10.56 -20.94
N PHE A 177 7.77 -10.25 -20.66
CA PHE A 177 6.55 -10.83 -21.29
C PHE A 177 5.25 -10.18 -20.70
N GLU A 178 4.05 -10.74 -20.97
CA GLU A 178 2.81 -10.01 -21.33
C GLU A 178 1.80 -9.65 -20.20
N HIS A 179 0.76 -8.88 -20.56
CA HIS A 179 -0.09 -8.01 -19.72
C HIS A 179 -0.94 -8.63 -18.58
N THR A 180 -0.94 -7.96 -17.42
CA THR A 180 -2.15 -7.68 -16.59
C THR A 180 -1.84 -6.55 -15.57
N GLU A 181 -2.75 -5.59 -15.39
CA GLU A 181 -2.49 -4.36 -14.61
C GLU A 181 -2.39 -4.61 -13.09
N PHE A 182 -1.19 -4.47 -12.50
CA PHE A 182 -0.95 -4.50 -11.06
C PHE A 182 0.09 -3.44 -10.62
N ALA A 183 -0.05 -2.88 -9.42
CA ALA A 183 1.12 -2.37 -8.68
C ALA A 183 1.50 -3.35 -7.58
N TYR A 184 2.77 -3.27 -7.25
CA TYR A 184 3.48 -4.10 -6.30
C TYR A 184 4.23 -3.16 -5.35
N TYR A 185 4.31 -3.52 -4.08
CA TYR A 185 5.35 -3.03 -3.18
C TYR A 185 6.54 -3.96 -3.28
N SER A 186 7.76 -3.44 -3.35
CA SER A 186 8.90 -4.23 -2.86
C SER A 186 8.86 -4.27 -1.35
N PHE A 187 8.97 -5.46 -0.77
CA PHE A 187 9.38 -5.60 0.62
C PHE A 187 10.76 -6.26 0.69
N SER A 188 11.55 -5.86 1.68
CA SER A 188 12.76 -6.58 2.08
C SER A 188 12.85 -6.69 3.59
N GLY A 189 13.01 -7.91 4.09
CA GLY A 189 13.30 -8.21 5.48
C GLY A 189 14.76 -8.60 5.63
N PHE A 190 15.42 -8.02 6.63
CA PHE A 190 16.76 -8.42 7.06
C PHE A 190 16.70 -8.73 8.56
N ALA A 191 17.03 -9.96 8.94
CA ALA A 191 17.06 -10.39 10.34
C ALA A 191 18.43 -10.97 10.69
N ARG A 192 18.93 -10.68 11.89
CA ARG A 192 20.21 -11.16 12.42
C ARG A 192 20.05 -11.65 13.85
N SER A 193 20.58 -12.83 14.15
CA SER A 193 20.60 -13.36 15.52
C SER A 193 21.41 -12.48 16.47
N LYS A 194 20.99 -12.44 17.74
CA LYS A 194 21.72 -11.81 18.85
C LYS A 194 22.89 -12.68 19.33
N GLU A 195 22.86 -13.99 19.06
CA GLU A 195 23.83 -14.97 19.59
C GLU A 195 24.89 -15.39 18.55
N ASP A 196 24.55 -15.43 17.26
CA ASP A 196 25.51 -15.66 16.17
C ASP A 196 25.37 -14.57 15.09
N SER A 197 26.40 -13.76 14.90
CA SER A 197 26.40 -12.68 13.91
C SER A 197 26.43 -13.17 12.45
N ASN A 198 26.71 -14.46 12.23
CA ASN A 198 26.68 -15.11 10.92
C ASN A 198 25.30 -15.73 10.61
N ASP A 199 24.46 -15.97 11.62
CA ASP A 199 23.08 -16.43 11.44
C ASP A 199 22.21 -15.23 11.02
N ILE A 200 22.06 -15.09 9.70
CA ILE A 200 21.41 -13.98 9.01
C ILE A 200 20.35 -14.55 8.07
N GLN A 201 19.13 -14.04 8.20
CA GLN A 201 18.03 -14.31 7.28
C GLN A 201 17.71 -13.07 6.45
N GLU A 202 17.68 -13.24 5.13
CA GLU A 202 17.18 -12.24 4.19
C GLU A 202 15.93 -12.78 3.50
N GLU A 203 14.94 -11.91 3.32
CA GLU A 203 13.74 -12.17 2.55
C GLU A 203 13.43 -10.96 1.65
N LYS A 204 13.06 -11.23 0.40
CA LYS A 204 12.75 -10.20 -0.61
C LYS A 204 11.54 -10.65 -1.40
N GLY A 205 10.73 -9.68 -1.85
CA GLY A 205 9.59 -10.02 -2.67
C GLY A 205 8.60 -8.89 -2.86
N PHE A 206 7.37 -9.26 -3.21
CA PHE A 206 6.36 -8.34 -3.70
C PHE A 206 4.99 -8.53 -3.05
N ILE A 207 4.30 -7.41 -2.81
CA ILE A 207 2.88 -7.39 -2.42
C ILE A 207 2.07 -6.71 -3.52
N TRP A 208 1.28 -7.48 -4.27
CA TRP A 208 0.35 -6.97 -5.28
C TRP A 208 -1.05 -6.79 -4.69
N VAL A 209 -1.76 -5.74 -5.13
CA VAL A 209 -3.18 -5.55 -4.80
C VAL A 209 -3.97 -5.38 -6.09
N ARG A 210 -4.97 -6.24 -6.31
CA ARG A 210 -5.85 -6.13 -7.48
C ARG A 210 -6.77 -4.89 -7.34
N PRO A 211 -6.91 -4.05 -8.38
CA PRO A 211 -7.89 -2.97 -8.40
C PRO A 211 -9.32 -3.50 -8.14
N ALA A 212 -10.08 -2.80 -7.31
CA ALA A 212 -11.28 -3.36 -6.69
C ALA A 212 -12.48 -3.50 -7.63
N LYS A 213 -13.14 -4.66 -7.56
CA LYS A 213 -14.60 -4.75 -7.48
C LYS A 213 -14.95 -4.99 -6.00
N SER A 214 -15.91 -4.24 -5.46
CA SER A 214 -16.26 -4.16 -4.02
C SER A 214 -16.56 -5.53 -3.35
N PRO A 215 -16.36 -5.72 -2.02
CA PRO A 215 -15.77 -4.83 -1.02
C PRO A 215 -14.38 -5.29 -0.48
N THR A 216 -13.99 -6.53 -0.74
CA THR A 216 -12.65 -7.08 -0.43
C THR A 216 -11.76 -6.95 -1.66
N ARG A 217 -10.47 -6.65 -1.48
CA ARG A 217 -9.51 -6.66 -2.59
C ARG A 217 -8.66 -7.91 -2.52
N GLU A 218 -8.43 -8.54 -3.66
CA GLU A 218 -7.47 -9.65 -3.75
C GLU A 218 -6.04 -9.10 -3.63
N VAL A 219 -5.23 -9.81 -2.84
CA VAL A 219 -3.82 -9.53 -2.61
C VAL A 219 -3.03 -10.77 -2.95
N ALA A 220 -1.87 -10.58 -3.57
CA ALA A 220 -0.85 -11.62 -3.70
C ALA A 220 0.43 -11.15 -2.98
N TYR A 221 1.10 -12.07 -2.32
CA TYR A 221 2.31 -11.87 -1.53
C TYR A 221 3.33 -12.95 -1.95
N MET A 222 4.36 -12.57 -2.70
CA MET A 222 5.42 -13.48 -3.13
C MET A 222 6.71 -13.15 -2.41
N ILE A 223 7.40 -14.17 -1.91
CA ILE A 223 8.68 -14.05 -1.20
C ILE A 223 9.72 -14.99 -1.79
N THR A 224 10.99 -14.64 -1.62
CA THR A 224 12.12 -15.57 -1.70
C THR A 224 13.14 -15.24 -0.62
N THR A 225 13.67 -16.27 0.05
CA THR A 225 14.62 -16.14 1.16
C THR A 225 16.03 -16.57 0.75
N ASN A 226 17.04 -16.11 1.49
CA ASN A 226 18.41 -16.63 1.37
C ASN A 226 18.55 -18.10 1.81
N SER A 227 17.58 -18.64 2.56
CA SER A 227 17.45 -20.07 2.87
C SER A 227 16.89 -20.93 1.72
N GLY A 228 16.65 -20.36 0.54
CA GLY A 228 16.21 -21.09 -0.66
C GLY A 228 14.73 -21.46 -0.65
N ILE A 229 13.92 -20.81 0.18
CA ILE A 229 12.46 -20.91 0.17
C ILE A 229 11.89 -19.82 -0.72
N SER A 230 11.00 -20.19 -1.63
CA SER A 230 10.14 -19.27 -2.38
C SER A 230 8.69 -19.61 -2.10
N MET A 231 7.84 -18.60 -1.88
CA MET A 231 6.39 -18.79 -1.70
C MET A 231 5.61 -17.73 -2.45
N LEU A 232 4.45 -18.11 -2.97
CA LEU A 232 3.37 -17.24 -3.43
C LEU A 232 2.15 -17.53 -2.56
N GLN A 233 1.67 -16.50 -1.89
CA GLN A 233 0.45 -16.52 -1.11
C GLN A 233 -0.57 -15.57 -1.72
N GLU A 234 -1.84 -15.93 -1.64
CA GLU A 234 -2.94 -15.08 -2.08
C GLU A 234 -3.94 -14.87 -0.93
N GLY A 235 -4.85 -13.92 -1.10
CA GLY A 235 -5.91 -13.69 -0.11
C GLY A 235 -6.51 -12.31 -0.24
N HIS A 236 -6.88 -11.71 0.90
CA HIS A 236 -7.74 -10.53 0.91
C HIS A 236 -7.26 -9.40 1.82
N LEU A 237 -7.27 -8.19 1.27
CA LEU A 237 -7.16 -6.93 1.99
C LEU A 237 -8.56 -6.44 2.40
N LYS A 238 -8.70 -6.14 3.69
CA LYS A 238 -9.89 -5.52 4.29
C LYS A 238 -9.44 -4.49 5.33
N ASN A 239 -9.65 -3.21 5.05
CA ASN A 239 -9.18 -2.08 5.88
C ASN A 239 -7.66 -2.20 6.15
N ASN A 240 -7.25 -2.28 7.41
CA ASN A 240 -5.85 -2.40 7.84
C ASN A 240 -5.43 -3.85 8.15
N TYR A 241 -5.97 -4.80 7.39
CA TYR A 241 -5.78 -6.23 7.61
C TYR A 241 -5.65 -6.96 6.28
N ILE A 242 -4.63 -7.81 6.17
CA ILE A 242 -4.41 -8.73 5.06
C ILE A 242 -4.37 -10.15 5.65
N GLN A 243 -5.20 -11.03 5.10
CA GLN A 243 -5.14 -12.47 5.36
C GLN A 243 -4.63 -13.17 4.10
N LEU A 244 -3.64 -14.05 4.27
CA LEU A 244 -2.95 -14.79 3.22
C LEU A 244 -3.02 -16.29 3.46
N HIS A 245 -3.03 -17.04 2.36
CA HIS A 245 -2.82 -18.48 2.32
C HIS A 245 -1.86 -18.80 1.16
N THR A 246 -0.92 -19.72 1.36
CA THR A 246 0.01 -20.15 0.32
C THR A 246 -0.73 -20.90 -0.79
N VAL A 247 -0.57 -20.41 -2.02
CA VAL A 247 -1.06 -21.04 -3.25
C VAL A 247 0.04 -21.87 -3.91
N HIS A 248 1.30 -21.42 -3.79
CA HIS A 248 2.46 -22.15 -4.28
C HIS A 248 3.67 -21.93 -3.37
N ASP A 249 4.47 -22.96 -3.18
CA ASP A 249 5.77 -22.87 -2.52
C ASP A 249 6.77 -23.82 -3.19
N ALA A 250 8.03 -23.45 -3.08
CA ALA A 250 9.15 -24.28 -3.46
C ALA A 250 10.24 -24.14 -2.40
N ASN A 251 10.88 -25.26 -2.06
CA ASN A 251 12.13 -25.26 -1.32
C ASN A 251 13.24 -25.77 -2.23
N HIS A 252 14.38 -25.08 -2.25
CA HIS A 252 15.52 -25.46 -3.06
C HIS A 252 16.04 -26.86 -2.63
N PRO A 253 16.36 -27.80 -3.54
CA PRO A 253 16.71 -29.18 -3.16
C PRO A 253 17.93 -29.32 -2.23
N TYR A 254 18.80 -28.30 -2.19
CA TYR A 254 19.97 -28.25 -1.30
C TYR A 254 19.72 -27.42 -0.03
N SER A 255 18.53 -26.84 0.15
CA SER A 255 18.15 -26.22 1.41
C SER A 255 17.99 -27.29 2.49
N ARG A 256 18.41 -26.94 3.70
CA ARG A 256 18.18 -27.74 4.92
C ARG A 256 17.15 -27.08 5.84
N CYS A 257 16.49 -26.03 5.38
CA CYS A 257 15.54 -25.28 6.18
C CYS A 257 14.16 -25.92 6.12
N GLU A 258 13.65 -26.28 7.29
CA GLU A 258 12.27 -26.69 7.50
C GLU A 258 11.37 -25.45 7.61
N GLN A 259 10.12 -25.59 7.16
CA GLN A 259 9.06 -24.59 7.30
C GLN A 259 8.06 -25.10 8.35
N PRO A 260 8.21 -24.78 9.66
CA PRO A 260 7.41 -25.39 10.73
C PRO A 260 6.01 -24.74 10.89
N TYR A 261 5.45 -24.20 9.80
CA TYR A 261 4.31 -23.28 9.83
C TYR A 261 3.20 -23.63 8.86
N LEU A 262 1.96 -23.50 9.34
CA LEU A 262 0.75 -23.67 8.56
C LEU A 262 0.68 -22.61 7.45
N ARG A 263 0.88 -23.13 6.24
CA ARG A 263 0.92 -22.39 4.98
C ARG A 263 -0.35 -21.57 4.70
N ASN A 264 -1.49 -21.94 5.29
CA ASN A 264 -2.78 -21.28 5.07
C ASN A 264 -3.13 -20.18 6.09
N GLU A 265 -2.28 -19.94 7.08
CA GLU A 265 -2.56 -18.98 8.15
C GLU A 265 -1.38 -18.02 8.35
N HIS A 266 -1.32 -17.02 7.48
CA HIS A 266 -0.40 -15.89 7.59
C HIS A 266 -1.19 -14.57 7.44
N THR A 267 -1.01 -13.63 8.37
CA THR A 267 -1.80 -12.38 8.39
C THR A 267 -0.97 -11.18 8.79
N PHE A 268 -1.24 -10.03 8.19
CA PHE A 268 -0.68 -8.73 8.58
C PHE A 268 -1.80 -7.79 9.05
N SER A 269 -1.58 -7.09 10.14
CA SER A 269 -2.46 -6.03 10.64
C SER A 269 -1.67 -4.81 11.07
N TRP A 270 -2.17 -3.58 10.87
CA TRP A 270 -1.38 -2.38 11.19
C TRP A 270 -2.17 -1.17 11.66
N ASN A 271 -1.46 -0.28 12.35
CA ASN A 271 -1.86 1.08 12.66
C ASN A 271 -0.69 2.04 12.30
N ASP A 272 -0.75 3.31 12.70
CA ASP A 272 0.26 4.32 12.34
C ASP A 272 1.65 4.07 12.94
N HIS A 273 1.75 3.25 14.00
CA HIS A 273 2.98 3.01 14.75
C HIS A 273 3.40 1.54 14.86
N GLN A 274 2.49 0.59 14.63
CA GLN A 274 2.73 -0.84 14.79
C GLN A 274 2.20 -1.64 13.60
N LEU A 275 2.98 -2.63 13.19
CA LEU A 275 2.62 -3.69 12.25
C LEU A 275 2.72 -5.02 13.01
N THR A 276 1.64 -5.79 13.03
CA THR A 276 1.60 -7.11 13.65
C THR A 276 1.45 -8.17 12.56
N GLU A 277 2.45 -9.03 12.46
CA GLU A 277 2.46 -10.26 11.68
C GLU A 277 2.00 -11.42 12.57
N THR A 278 1.16 -12.31 12.06
CA THR A 278 0.65 -13.47 12.80
C THR A 278 0.67 -14.70 11.90
N PHE A 279 1.14 -15.82 12.45
CA PHE A 279 1.24 -17.11 11.77
C PHE A 279 0.98 -18.26 12.75
N LYS A 280 0.61 -19.44 12.24
CA LYS A 280 0.49 -20.66 13.08
C LYS A 280 1.59 -21.67 12.78
N ASP A 281 2.07 -22.35 13.81
CA ASP A 281 2.89 -23.56 13.64
C ASP A 281 2.03 -24.80 13.30
N ASP A 282 2.69 -25.88 12.88
CA ASP A 282 2.03 -27.13 12.48
C ASP A 282 1.25 -27.82 13.63
N SER A 283 1.44 -27.41 14.89
CA SER A 283 0.61 -27.83 16.03
C SER A 283 -0.68 -27.02 16.18
N GLY A 284 -0.88 -26.00 15.34
CA GLY A 284 -1.99 -25.06 15.39
C GLY A 284 -1.80 -23.91 16.39
N ARG A 285 -0.64 -23.80 17.04
CA ARG A 285 -0.35 -22.72 17.98
C ARG A 285 -0.08 -21.43 17.21
N VAL A 286 -0.70 -20.35 17.66
CA VAL A 286 -0.57 -19.01 17.09
C VAL A 286 0.67 -18.31 17.64
N HIS A 287 1.45 -17.72 16.74
CA HIS A 287 2.58 -16.84 17.03
C HIS A 287 2.31 -15.46 16.42
N PHE A 288 2.75 -14.41 17.10
CA PHE A 288 2.61 -13.03 16.64
C PHE A 288 3.92 -12.27 16.80
N LYS A 289 4.22 -11.38 15.86
CA LYS A 289 5.41 -10.52 15.86
C LYS A 289 4.98 -9.07 15.64
N THR A 290 5.32 -8.21 16.59
CA THR A 290 4.97 -6.79 16.56
C THR A 290 6.19 -5.96 16.18
N TYR A 291 6.15 -5.38 15.00
CA TYR A 291 7.13 -4.43 14.50
C TYR A 291 6.69 -3.01 14.87
N VAL A 292 7.65 -2.17 15.27
CA VAL A 292 7.44 -0.74 15.55
C VAL A 292 7.90 0.08 14.35
N LYS A 293 7.13 1.08 13.94
CA LYS A 293 7.51 1.94 12.82
C LYS A 293 8.73 2.78 13.18
N ARG A 294 9.77 2.70 12.37
CA ARG A 294 10.97 3.53 12.52
C ARG A 294 10.62 4.98 12.22
N VAL A 295 10.84 5.86 13.20
CA VAL A 295 10.78 7.31 13.01
C VAL A 295 12.14 7.74 12.46
N ILE A 296 12.13 8.35 11.27
CA ILE A 296 13.30 8.91 10.56
C ILE A 296 13.15 10.43 10.55
#